data_AF-A0A7X7MKF1-F1
#
_entry.id   AF-A0A7X7MKF1-F1
#
_cell.length_a   1.000
_cell.length_b   1.000
_cell.length_c   1.000
_cell.angle_alpha   90.00
_cell.angle_beta   90.00
_cell.angle_gamma   90.00
#
_symmetry.space_group_name_H-M   'P 1'
#
loop_
_entity.id
_entity.type
_entity.pdbx_description
1 polymer ?
#
loop_
_entity_poly.entity_id
_entity_poly.type
_entity_poly.pdbx_seq_one_letter_code
_entity_poly.pdbx_strand_id
1 'polypeptide(L)'
;MSTPQVAILTALPQDSLILHAVVDRLLANQVNFTGYRENRIPTEFSPALLEARLLLLDNGSLDRLTAEQLAAVERFALEKHVCFYDLIGNDPNNRTVINNLAEISVNGALAYSGVHSDGADMPAQDLSVTLDFVAEYCRDNLQGNPPFNEFTLHNLRGLECIAESRFGNGSQEYLDILTALFSRQNEQVIPPNHDVLGGWSYAYRHYQLSGERRFADAMLRLLDRTIAARPRTAGGLLGGAGFQADPLGRQCSPSGARGSHLVRGPGVYTELLQFHGGVLAAAAAYSGDEKYLHEAMRLVRYLREHHCDPQDHLPWHFTLQGQSRGSKWGRGAAHILWGLDLMLRFFPEMPAACREEVLAWADYLGEGLLACQRPDGLWHNILDQKASAPETSCTMCFLAVYSRLLNQGWLPVPKYRSMLRRAGQALLRMCYRGGFAENCSGTGFALNHDYYIRRPHNFRLSGQLALALVEADRLFGANPPW
;
A
#
# COMPACT_ATOMS: atom_id res chain seq x y z
N MET A 1 26.69 -9.31 -10.70
CA MET A 1 27.05 -8.02 -11.33
C MET A 1 25.81 -7.48 -12.02
N SER A 2 25.57 -6.20 -11.83
CA SER A 2 24.28 -5.48 -11.83
C SER A 2 23.59 -5.35 -13.19
N THR A 3 22.28 -5.58 -13.24
CA THR A 3 21.41 -4.88 -14.20
C THR A 3 20.14 -4.38 -13.50
N PRO A 4 20.16 -3.16 -12.93
CA PRO A 4 18.96 -2.35 -12.80
C PRO A 4 18.68 -1.63 -14.13
N GLN A 5 17.49 -1.76 -14.76
CA GLN A 5 16.13 -1.24 -14.46
C GLN A 5 15.92 0.19 -15.02
N VAL A 6 15.08 0.31 -16.05
CA VAL A 6 14.90 1.52 -16.87
C VAL A 6 13.56 2.19 -16.53
N ALA A 7 13.48 3.52 -16.58
CA ALA A 7 12.23 4.28 -16.53
C ALA A 7 12.09 5.11 -17.81
N ILE A 8 10.88 5.18 -18.40
CA ILE A 8 10.55 6.14 -19.46
C ILE A 8 9.99 7.37 -18.77
N LEU A 9 10.76 8.44 -18.78
CA LEU A 9 10.20 9.74 -18.43
C LEU A 9 9.74 10.40 -19.72
N THR A 10 8.41 10.48 -19.80
CA THR A 10 7.65 11.73 -19.82
C THR A 10 6.96 12.14 -21.13
N ALA A 11 5.63 12.33 -21.05
CA ALA A 11 4.81 13.07 -22.03
C ALA A 11 5.05 14.60 -22.04
N LEU A 12 6.07 15.09 -21.31
CA LEU A 12 6.35 16.52 -21.18
C LEU A 12 7.12 17.06 -22.39
N PRO A 13 6.83 18.30 -22.83
CA PRO A 13 7.61 18.99 -23.86
C PRO A 13 9.11 19.09 -23.52
N GLN A 14 9.96 19.12 -24.55
CA GLN A 14 11.43 19.24 -24.42
C GLN A 14 11.89 20.46 -23.60
N ASP A 15 11.11 21.54 -23.63
CA ASP A 15 11.34 22.78 -22.90
C ASP A 15 10.69 22.81 -21.50
N SER A 16 10.14 21.69 -21.04
CA SER A 16 9.52 21.60 -19.73
C SER A 16 10.55 21.80 -18.61
N LEU A 17 10.26 22.74 -17.70
CA LEU A 17 11.05 22.96 -16.49
C LEU A 17 11.13 21.70 -15.60
N ILE A 18 10.07 20.87 -15.61
CA ILE A 18 10.05 19.59 -14.88
C ILE A 18 11.11 18.65 -15.44
N LEU A 19 11.16 18.54 -16.77
CA LEU A 19 12.05 17.63 -17.47
C LEU A 19 13.52 17.99 -17.23
N HIS A 20 13.85 19.28 -17.30
CA HIS A 20 15.18 19.78 -16.97
C HIS A 20 15.56 19.50 -15.51
N ALA A 21 14.67 19.80 -14.55
CA ALA A 21 14.93 19.53 -13.14
C ALA A 21 15.13 18.04 -12.82
N VAL A 22 14.39 17.16 -13.49
CA VAL A 22 14.52 15.70 -13.35
C VAL A 22 15.86 15.20 -13.92
N VAL A 23 16.21 15.65 -15.13
CA VAL A 23 17.49 15.34 -15.79
C VAL A 23 18.67 15.80 -14.93
N ASP A 24 18.66 17.05 -14.46
CA ASP A 24 19.74 17.61 -13.64
C ASP A 24 19.94 16.81 -12.35
N ARG A 25 18.84 16.41 -11.70
CA ARG A 25 18.91 15.62 -10.47
C ARG A 25 19.40 14.20 -10.72
N LEU A 26 19.00 13.56 -11.82
CA LEU A 26 19.53 12.24 -12.21
C LEU A 26 21.03 12.28 -12.52
N LEU A 27 21.47 13.29 -13.27
CA LEU A 27 22.89 13.52 -13.55
C LEU A 27 23.70 13.79 -12.27
N ALA A 28 23.18 14.61 -11.37
CA ALA A 28 23.80 14.88 -10.07
C ALA A 28 23.97 13.61 -9.22
N ASN A 29 23.09 12.62 -9.40
CA ASN A 29 23.15 11.33 -8.73
C ASN A 29 23.86 10.24 -9.58
N GLN A 30 24.62 10.60 -10.61
CA GLN A 30 25.38 9.64 -11.45
C GLN A 30 24.51 8.57 -12.15
N VAL A 31 23.21 8.81 -12.32
CA VAL A 31 22.34 7.95 -13.12
C VAL A 31 22.60 8.25 -14.59
N ASN A 32 23.23 7.31 -15.30
CA ASN A 32 23.51 7.44 -16.72
C ASN A 32 22.27 7.08 -17.56
N PHE A 33 21.81 7.99 -18.43
CA PHE A 33 20.73 7.77 -19.39
C PHE A 33 21.23 7.98 -20.81
N THR A 34 20.67 7.23 -21.77
CA THR A 34 21.05 7.43 -23.17
C THR A 34 20.54 8.74 -23.70
N GLY A 35 21.39 9.39 -24.49
CA GLY A 35 20.95 10.36 -25.48
C GLY A 35 20.97 11.82 -25.06
N TYR A 36 21.41 12.12 -23.84
CA TYR A 36 21.76 13.48 -23.44
C TYR A 36 23.04 13.92 -24.14
N ARG A 37 22.91 14.32 -25.41
CA ARG A 37 23.92 15.09 -26.13
C ARG A 37 23.51 16.54 -26.07
N GLU A 38 24.45 17.44 -25.75
CA GLU A 38 24.23 18.89 -25.81
C GLU A 38 23.03 19.39 -24.99
N ASN A 39 22.79 18.77 -23.83
CA ASN A 39 21.69 19.09 -22.93
C ASN A 39 20.26 18.83 -23.46
N ARG A 40 20.09 17.89 -24.39
CA ARG A 40 18.79 17.57 -25.00
C ARG A 40 18.46 16.09 -24.96
N ILE A 41 17.18 15.77 -24.80
CA ILE A 41 16.67 14.40 -24.95
C ILE A 41 16.64 14.05 -26.44
N PRO A 42 16.95 12.80 -26.85
CA PRO A 42 16.85 12.39 -28.24
C PRO A 42 15.46 12.68 -28.80
N THR A 43 15.42 13.40 -29.91
CA THR A 43 14.18 13.68 -30.65
C THR A 43 13.84 12.59 -31.66
N GLU A 44 14.78 11.69 -31.93
CA GLU A 44 14.66 10.56 -32.85
C GLU A 44 14.99 9.26 -32.14
N PHE A 45 14.17 8.23 -32.41
CA PHE A 45 14.39 6.90 -31.88
C PHE A 45 15.48 6.17 -32.65
N SER A 46 16.45 5.60 -31.93
CA SER A 46 17.46 4.69 -32.46
C SER A 46 17.47 3.40 -31.64
N PRO A 47 17.64 2.22 -32.26
CA PRO A 47 17.77 0.95 -31.53
C PRO A 47 18.84 0.97 -30.43
N ALA A 48 19.91 1.76 -30.60
CA ALA A 48 20.96 1.92 -29.59
C ALA A 48 20.46 2.55 -28.27
N LEU A 49 19.33 3.25 -28.29
CA LEU A 49 18.68 3.78 -27.08
C LEU A 49 18.12 2.65 -26.19
N LEU A 50 17.85 1.46 -26.74
CA LEU A 50 17.42 0.30 -25.97
C LEU A 50 18.57 -0.40 -25.22
N GLU A 51 19.82 0.02 -25.42
CA GLU A 51 20.99 -0.50 -24.69
C GLU A 51 21.27 0.28 -23.39
N ALA A 52 20.50 1.34 -23.13
CA ALA A 52 20.65 2.25 -22.00
C ALA A 52 20.29 1.64 -20.64
N ARG A 53 20.85 2.22 -19.57
CA ARG A 53 20.33 2.03 -18.20
C ARG A 53 19.05 2.85 -17.93
N LEU A 54 18.85 3.96 -18.64
CA LEU A 54 17.66 4.81 -18.51
C LEU A 54 17.32 5.45 -19.88
N LEU A 55 16.07 5.32 -20.32
CA LEU A 55 15.56 5.78 -21.62
C LEU A 55 14.54 6.90 -21.41
N LEU A 56 14.83 8.12 -21.88
CA LEU A 56 13.89 9.25 -21.80
C LEU A 56 13.37 9.55 -23.22
N LEU A 57 12.05 9.68 -23.38
CA LEU A 57 11.38 10.01 -24.65
C LEU A 57 10.26 11.01 -24.39
N ASP A 58 10.26 12.13 -25.11
CA ASP A 58 9.15 13.10 -25.07
C ASP A 58 7.93 12.63 -25.87
N ASN A 59 6.76 13.23 -25.64
CA ASN A 59 5.51 12.86 -26.33
C ASN A 59 5.61 13.00 -27.87
N GLY A 60 6.27 14.06 -28.34
CA GLY A 60 6.47 14.23 -29.78
C GLY A 60 7.37 13.14 -30.36
N SER A 61 8.35 12.66 -29.60
CA SER A 61 9.20 11.54 -30.00
C SER A 61 8.46 10.19 -29.97
N LEU A 62 7.55 9.98 -29.01
CA LEU A 62 6.65 8.82 -28.97
C LEU A 62 5.69 8.81 -30.17
N ASP A 63 5.09 9.96 -30.50
CA ASP A 63 4.16 10.11 -31.63
C ASP A 63 4.83 9.86 -32.99
N ARG A 64 6.15 10.03 -33.06
CA ARG A 64 6.95 9.79 -34.28
C ARG A 64 7.40 8.33 -34.45
N LEU A 65 7.14 7.45 -33.47
CA LEU A 65 7.52 6.05 -33.57
C LEU A 65 6.68 5.33 -34.62
N THR A 66 7.33 4.51 -35.45
CA THR A 66 6.63 3.49 -36.23
C THR A 66 6.01 2.44 -35.30
N ALA A 67 4.99 1.71 -35.75
CA ALA A 67 4.36 0.65 -34.96
C ALA A 67 5.36 -0.43 -34.47
N GLU A 68 6.39 -0.74 -35.28
CA GLU A 68 7.44 -1.69 -34.93
C GLU A 68 8.36 -1.15 -33.82
N GLN A 69 8.74 0.12 -33.91
CA GLN A 69 9.55 0.80 -32.88
C GLN A 69 8.77 0.98 -31.58
N LEU A 70 7.49 1.36 -31.65
CA LEU A 70 6.62 1.44 -30.48
C LEU A 70 6.52 0.07 -29.78
N ALA A 71 6.28 -1.00 -30.54
CA ALA A 71 6.24 -2.35 -29.98
C ALA A 71 7.59 -2.79 -29.37
N ALA A 72 8.72 -2.33 -29.92
CA ALA A 72 10.04 -2.59 -29.34
C ALA A 72 10.24 -1.83 -28.02
N VAL A 73 9.80 -0.57 -27.94
CA VAL A 73 9.80 0.24 -26.71
C VAL A 73 8.88 -0.39 -25.66
N GLU A 74 7.67 -0.82 -26.03
CA GLU A 74 6.73 -1.50 -25.14
C GLU A 74 7.25 -2.85 -24.63
N ARG A 75 7.88 -3.67 -25.48
CA ARG A 75 8.53 -4.93 -25.07
C ARG A 75 9.68 -4.67 -24.11
N PHE A 76 10.56 -3.73 -24.44
CA PHE A 76 11.64 -3.31 -23.57
C PHE A 76 11.11 -2.83 -22.22
N ALA A 77 10.01 -2.07 -22.23
CA ALA A 77 9.35 -1.60 -21.03
C ALA A 77 8.80 -2.73 -20.14
N LEU A 78 8.20 -3.75 -20.77
CA LEU A 78 7.68 -4.93 -20.09
C LEU A 78 8.80 -5.80 -19.50
N GLU A 79 9.91 -5.99 -20.23
CA GLU A 79 11.03 -6.84 -19.81
C GLU A 79 11.90 -6.22 -18.70
N LYS A 80 11.94 -4.89 -18.62
CA LYS A 80 12.83 -4.15 -17.70
C LYS A 80 12.11 -3.47 -16.53
N HIS A 81 10.80 -3.74 -16.34
CA HIS A 81 9.95 -3.16 -15.29
C HIS A 81 9.93 -1.62 -15.33
N VAL A 82 9.45 -1.07 -16.44
CA VAL A 82 9.51 0.36 -16.75
C VAL A 82 8.14 1.03 -16.54
N CYS A 83 8.11 2.18 -15.86
CA CYS A 83 6.90 3.00 -15.73
C CYS A 83 6.69 3.91 -16.96
N PHE A 84 5.45 3.97 -17.47
CA PHE A 84 4.98 4.99 -18.41
C PHE A 84 4.17 6.05 -17.66
N TYR A 85 4.51 7.33 -17.83
CA TYR A 85 3.87 8.45 -17.13
C TYR A 85 2.94 9.26 -18.03
N ASP A 86 1.83 8.65 -18.46
CA ASP A 86 0.77 9.34 -19.23
C ASP A 86 -0.48 9.67 -18.40
N LEU A 87 -0.47 9.39 -17.09
CA LEU A 87 -1.69 9.42 -16.26
C LEU A 87 -1.82 10.58 -15.26
N ILE A 88 -0.99 11.63 -15.35
CA ILE A 88 -1.10 12.77 -14.44
C ILE A 88 -1.50 14.01 -15.25
N GLY A 89 -2.82 14.21 -15.40
CA GLY A 89 -3.43 15.35 -16.11
C GLY A 89 -3.28 16.69 -15.39
N ASN A 90 -2.07 17.06 -14.98
CA ASN A 90 -1.77 18.29 -14.25
C ASN A 90 -0.96 19.27 -15.10
N ASP A 91 -1.10 20.56 -14.78
CA ASP A 91 -0.36 21.66 -15.40
C ASP A 91 1.16 21.47 -15.20
N PRO A 92 1.95 21.30 -16.29
CA PRO A 92 3.39 21.12 -16.22
C PRO A 92 4.16 22.35 -15.70
N ASN A 93 3.49 23.48 -15.48
CA ASN A 93 4.09 24.71 -14.96
C ASN A 93 3.83 24.95 -13.46
N ASN A 94 3.06 24.08 -12.79
CA ASN A 94 2.75 24.25 -11.37
C ASN A 94 3.87 23.72 -10.46
N ARG A 95 4.58 24.61 -9.77
CA ARG A 95 5.76 24.29 -8.93
C ARG A 95 5.56 23.16 -7.90
N THR A 96 4.35 23.00 -7.35
CA THR A 96 4.04 21.87 -6.44
C THR A 96 3.95 20.55 -7.20
N VAL A 97 3.34 20.58 -8.39
CA VAL A 97 3.31 19.43 -9.31
C VAL A 97 4.72 19.10 -9.79
N ILE A 98 5.55 20.10 -10.09
CA ILE A 98 6.97 19.94 -10.45
C ILE A 98 7.72 19.18 -9.36
N ASN A 99 7.64 19.64 -8.11
CA ASN A 99 8.37 19.03 -7.01
C ASN A 99 7.91 17.58 -6.75
N ASN A 100 6.59 17.34 -6.76
CA ASN A 100 6.04 16.01 -6.55
C ASN A 100 6.42 15.03 -7.68
N LEU A 101 6.33 15.46 -8.94
CA LEU A 101 6.71 14.64 -10.08
C LEU A 101 8.21 14.38 -10.12
N ALA A 102 9.03 15.40 -9.81
CA ALA A 102 10.47 15.24 -9.75
C ALA A 102 10.90 14.31 -8.62
N GLU A 103 10.28 14.41 -7.44
CA GLU A 103 10.51 13.46 -6.35
C GLU A 103 10.07 12.05 -6.71
N ILE A 104 8.87 11.86 -7.27
CA ILE A 104 8.38 10.54 -7.65
C ILE A 104 9.28 9.91 -8.73
N SER A 105 9.62 10.69 -9.75
CA SER A 105 10.37 10.25 -10.93
C SER A 105 11.83 9.96 -10.60
N VAL A 106 12.50 10.90 -9.93
CA VAL A 106 13.92 10.76 -9.62
C VAL A 106 14.13 9.74 -8.52
N ASN A 107 13.34 9.79 -7.43
CA ASN A 107 13.52 8.82 -6.34
C ASN A 107 13.13 7.41 -6.78
N GLY A 108 12.11 7.27 -7.65
CA GLY A 108 11.79 6.01 -8.31
C GLY A 108 12.96 5.48 -9.12
N ALA A 109 13.50 6.29 -10.04
CA ALA A 109 14.66 5.92 -10.84
C ALA A 109 15.92 5.62 -10.01
N LEU A 110 16.15 6.33 -8.89
CA LEU A 110 17.23 6.05 -7.96
C LEU A 110 17.05 4.71 -7.25
N ALA A 111 15.84 4.43 -6.76
CA ALA A 111 15.50 3.13 -6.17
C ALA A 111 15.71 2.00 -7.18
N TYR A 112 15.22 2.13 -8.42
CA TYR A 112 15.40 1.14 -9.47
C TYR A 112 16.86 0.95 -9.87
N SER A 113 17.61 2.04 -10.07
CA SER A 113 19.00 1.99 -10.54
C SER A 113 19.97 1.36 -9.54
N GLY A 114 19.50 1.02 -8.33
CA GLY A 114 20.36 0.65 -7.21
C GLY A 114 21.36 1.77 -6.88
N VAL A 115 21.11 2.99 -7.36
CA VAL A 115 21.91 4.16 -7.04
C VAL A 115 21.38 4.69 -5.74
N HIS A 116 22.10 4.34 -4.70
CA HIS A 116 21.70 4.58 -3.33
C HIS A 116 22.14 5.97 -2.82
N SER A 117 22.65 6.88 -3.66
CA SER A 117 23.21 8.15 -3.20
C SER A 117 23.20 9.33 -4.19
N ASP A 118 23.30 10.52 -3.59
CA ASP A 118 23.65 11.82 -4.20
C ASP A 118 25.17 12.10 -4.12
N GLY A 119 26.01 11.06 -3.90
CA GLY A 119 27.45 11.23 -3.67
C GLY A 119 28.19 10.00 -3.13
N ALA A 120 29.53 10.05 -3.13
CA ALA A 120 30.42 8.91 -2.87
C ALA A 120 30.44 8.39 -1.42
N ASP A 121 29.74 9.04 -0.50
CA ASP A 121 29.67 8.65 0.91
C ASP A 121 28.20 8.49 1.35
N MET A 122 27.63 7.31 1.12
CA MET A 122 26.44 6.91 1.87
C MET A 122 26.89 6.24 3.18
N PRO A 123 26.36 6.64 4.34
CA PRO A 123 26.26 5.69 5.44
C PRO A 123 25.46 4.48 4.95
N ALA A 124 25.69 3.29 5.52
CA ALA A 124 24.81 2.14 5.27
C ALA A 124 23.33 2.57 5.32
N GLN A 125 22.41 1.88 4.62
CA GLN A 125 20.96 2.08 4.84
C GLN A 125 20.62 1.70 6.28
N ASP A 126 20.92 2.61 7.20
CA ASP A 126 20.66 2.48 8.61
C ASP A 126 19.14 2.57 8.75
N LEU A 127 18.58 1.51 9.33
CA LEU A 127 17.17 1.44 9.63
C LEU A 127 16.74 2.71 10.37
N SER A 128 17.54 3.22 11.30
CA SER A 128 17.26 4.45 12.04
C SER A 128 17.02 5.65 11.14
N VAL A 129 17.89 5.88 10.14
CA VAL A 129 17.78 6.99 9.18
C VAL A 129 16.53 6.84 8.31
N THR A 130 16.25 5.62 7.85
CA THR A 130 15.03 5.34 7.08
C THR A 130 13.78 5.63 7.91
N LEU A 131 13.78 5.23 9.17
CA LEU A 131 12.68 5.49 10.10
C LEU A 131 12.52 6.98 10.41
N ASP A 132 13.59 7.78 10.42
CA ASP A 132 13.49 9.24 10.58
C ASP A 132 12.71 9.89 9.44
N PHE A 133 13.03 9.55 8.18
CA PHE A 133 12.27 10.05 7.01
C PHE A 133 10.80 9.62 7.06
N VAL A 134 10.51 8.37 7.44
CA VAL A 134 9.13 7.88 7.54
C VAL A 134 8.39 8.57 8.69
N ALA A 135 9.06 8.80 9.84
CA ALA A 135 8.49 9.50 10.99
C ALA A 135 8.10 10.94 10.63
N GLU A 136 8.99 11.67 9.97
CA GLU A 136 8.75 13.02 9.48
C GLU A 136 7.53 13.07 8.55
N TYR A 137 7.50 12.23 7.52
CA TYR A 137 6.37 12.15 6.60
C TYR A 137 5.04 11.82 7.31
N CYS A 138 5.05 10.84 8.22
CA CYS A 138 3.84 10.45 8.94
C CYS A 138 3.36 11.57 9.87
N ARG A 139 4.28 12.24 10.58
CA ARG A 139 3.98 13.38 11.45
C ARG A 139 3.31 14.50 10.67
N ASP A 140 3.95 14.95 9.59
CA ASP A 140 3.45 16.04 8.77
C ASP A 140 2.07 15.72 8.20
N ASN A 141 1.90 14.49 7.69
CA ASN A 141 0.63 14.04 7.15
C ASN A 141 -0.49 14.06 8.21
N LEU A 142 -0.26 13.49 9.39
CA LEU A 142 -1.28 13.38 10.45
C LEU A 142 -1.58 14.74 11.11
N GLN A 143 -0.57 15.60 11.26
CA GLN A 143 -0.75 16.97 11.76
C GLN A 143 -1.52 17.85 10.77
N GLY A 144 -1.37 17.61 9.46
CA GLY A 144 -2.15 18.25 8.39
C GLY A 144 -3.65 17.95 8.36
N ASN A 145 -4.17 17.22 9.35
CA ASN A 145 -5.58 16.83 9.49
C ASN A 145 -6.15 16.13 8.24
N PRO A 146 -5.55 15.00 7.83
CA PRO A 146 -5.96 14.32 6.62
C PRO A 146 -7.36 13.71 6.81
N PRO A 147 -8.17 13.58 5.75
CA PRO A 147 -9.37 12.78 5.82
C PRO A 147 -9.01 11.34 6.19
N PHE A 148 -9.83 10.68 7.00
CA PHE A 148 -9.60 9.28 7.35
C PHE A 148 -9.81 8.41 6.12
N ASN A 149 -8.77 7.64 5.77
CA ASN A 149 -8.75 6.71 4.65
C ASN A 149 -7.64 5.67 4.88
N GLU A 150 -7.42 4.82 3.89
CA GLU A 150 -6.34 3.82 3.86
C GLU A 150 -4.97 4.39 4.27
N PHE A 151 -4.60 5.55 3.74
CA PHE A 151 -3.27 6.13 3.91
C PHE A 151 -3.08 6.74 5.29
N THR A 152 -4.13 7.32 5.85
CA THR A 152 -4.15 7.75 7.25
C THR A 152 -3.91 6.55 8.18
N LEU A 153 -4.53 5.39 7.89
CA LEU A 153 -4.31 4.18 8.68
C LEU A 153 -2.89 3.63 8.56
N HIS A 154 -2.30 3.70 7.37
CA HIS A 154 -0.89 3.34 7.14
C HIS A 154 0.07 4.22 7.95
N ASN A 155 -0.18 5.53 7.99
CA ASN A 155 0.66 6.47 8.72
C ASN A 155 0.48 6.34 10.23
N LEU A 156 -0.73 6.10 10.72
CA LEU A 156 -0.99 5.79 12.13
C LEU A 156 -0.21 4.55 12.60
N ARG A 157 -0.27 3.45 11.82
CA ARG A 157 0.46 2.22 12.10
C ARG A 157 1.98 2.38 12.07
N GLY A 158 2.49 3.07 11.05
CA GLY A 158 3.92 3.31 10.90
C GLY A 158 4.48 4.16 12.03
N LEU A 159 3.85 5.30 12.32
CA LEU A 159 4.31 6.22 13.35
C LEU A 159 4.27 5.58 14.74
N GLU A 160 3.23 4.79 15.02
CA GLU A 160 3.13 4.02 16.24
C GLU A 160 4.24 2.97 16.37
N CYS A 161 4.51 2.22 15.30
CA CYS A 161 5.58 1.24 15.29
C CYS A 161 6.95 1.90 15.56
N ILE A 162 7.20 3.07 14.96
CA ILE A 162 8.38 3.88 15.23
C ILE A 162 8.44 4.30 16.69
N ALA A 163 7.34 4.84 17.22
CA ALA A 163 7.23 5.25 18.62
C ALA A 163 7.52 4.08 19.58
N GLU A 164 6.92 2.92 19.34
CA GLU A 164 7.12 1.69 20.12
C GLU A 164 8.56 1.19 20.03
N SER A 165 9.19 1.23 18.86
CA SER A 165 10.58 0.79 18.69
C SER A 165 11.59 1.67 19.40
N ARG A 166 11.33 2.98 19.51
CA ARG A 166 12.25 3.96 20.12
C ARG A 166 12.00 4.21 21.60
N PHE A 167 10.73 4.20 22.02
CA PHE A 167 10.30 4.68 23.33
C PHE A 167 9.37 3.69 24.06
N GLY A 168 9.12 2.50 23.50
CA GLY A 168 8.05 1.62 23.97
C GLY A 168 6.69 2.30 23.88
N ASN A 169 5.75 1.91 24.76
CA ASN A 169 4.41 2.51 24.81
C ASN A 169 4.38 3.94 25.43
N GLY A 170 5.53 4.58 25.66
CA GLY A 170 5.65 5.83 26.42
C GLY A 170 5.84 7.11 25.58
N SER A 171 5.66 7.06 24.25
CA SER A 171 5.88 8.25 23.40
C SER A 171 4.79 9.31 23.61
N GLN A 172 5.15 10.41 24.31
CA GLN A 172 4.28 11.56 24.49
C GLN A 172 3.94 12.25 23.17
N GLU A 173 4.92 12.39 22.27
CA GLU A 173 4.72 12.99 20.94
C GLU A 173 3.64 12.24 20.14
N TYR A 174 3.70 10.91 20.13
CA TYR A 174 2.70 10.10 19.45
C TYR A 174 1.30 10.28 20.05
N LEU A 175 1.20 10.32 21.39
CA LEU A 175 -0.05 10.58 22.07
C LEU A 175 -0.61 11.98 21.76
N ASP A 176 0.24 13.00 21.69
CA ASP A 176 -0.14 14.37 21.34
C ASP A 176 -0.68 14.45 19.90
N ILE A 177 -0.02 13.76 18.96
CA ILE A 177 -0.48 13.66 17.56
C ILE A 177 -1.85 12.97 17.49
N LEU A 178 -2.06 11.85 18.20
CA LEU A 178 -3.36 11.18 18.26
C LEU A 178 -4.43 12.11 18.85
N THR A 179 -4.13 12.74 19.98
CA THR A 179 -5.05 13.66 20.68
C THR A 179 -5.46 14.80 19.75
N ALA A 180 -4.50 15.42 19.06
CA ALA A 180 -4.77 16.51 18.14
C ALA A 180 -5.56 16.04 16.90
N LEU A 181 -5.21 14.87 16.34
CA LEU A 181 -5.91 14.29 15.19
C LEU A 181 -7.39 14.04 15.50
N PHE A 182 -7.68 13.34 16.60
CA PHE A 182 -9.06 13.03 16.99
C PHE A 182 -9.84 14.23 17.51
N SER A 183 -9.18 15.21 18.15
CA SER A 183 -9.84 16.47 18.55
C SER A 183 -10.39 17.27 17.37
N ARG A 184 -9.82 17.09 16.18
CA ARG A 184 -10.27 17.73 14.94
C ARG A 184 -11.36 16.94 14.21
N GLN A 185 -11.61 15.68 14.60
CA GLN A 185 -12.67 14.88 14.01
C GLN A 185 -13.99 15.19 14.72
N ASN A 186 -15.09 15.11 13.97
CA ASN A 186 -16.43 15.16 14.53
C ASN A 186 -17.17 13.91 14.06
N GLU A 187 -17.30 12.91 14.94
CA GLU A 187 -17.91 11.64 14.59
C GLU A 187 -19.33 11.83 14.07
N GLN A 188 -20.08 12.81 14.59
CA GLN A 188 -21.50 13.00 14.27
C GLN A 188 -21.74 13.33 12.80
N VAL A 189 -20.80 14.02 12.15
CA VAL A 189 -20.89 14.40 10.72
C VAL A 189 -20.16 13.42 9.81
N ILE A 190 -19.36 12.50 10.36
CA ILE A 190 -18.72 11.44 9.59
C ILE A 190 -19.82 10.55 9.02
N PRO A 191 -19.87 10.40 7.71
CA PRO A 191 -20.84 9.52 7.11
C PRO A 191 -20.53 8.07 7.49
N PRO A 192 -21.53 7.19 7.54
CA PRO A 192 -21.29 5.79 7.80
C PRO A 192 -20.66 5.13 6.55
N ASN A 193 -19.51 5.58 6.06
CA ASN A 193 -18.76 4.99 4.95
C ASN A 193 -17.61 4.13 5.46
N HIS A 194 -17.21 3.13 4.69
CA HIS A 194 -16.33 2.08 5.16
C HIS A 194 -14.89 2.59 5.34
N ASP A 195 -14.37 3.31 4.35
CA ASP A 195 -12.97 3.73 4.27
C ASP A 195 -12.52 4.61 5.46
N VAL A 196 -13.43 5.36 6.08
CA VAL A 196 -13.09 6.24 7.22
C VAL A 196 -13.07 5.50 8.55
N LEU A 197 -13.72 4.34 8.65
CA LEU A 197 -13.91 3.63 9.92
C LEU A 197 -12.60 3.05 10.44
N GLY A 198 -11.72 2.58 9.54
CA GLY A 198 -10.47 1.94 9.93
C GLY A 198 -9.60 2.81 10.84
N GLY A 199 -9.53 4.12 10.55
CA GLY A 199 -8.78 5.08 11.37
C GLY A 199 -9.31 5.21 12.81
N TRP A 200 -10.61 4.96 13.05
CA TRP A 200 -11.19 5.05 14.38
C TRP A 200 -10.77 3.92 15.33
N SER A 201 -10.17 2.84 14.83
CA SER A 201 -9.53 1.84 15.70
C SER A 201 -8.45 2.45 16.61
N TYR A 202 -7.80 3.53 16.15
CA TYR A 202 -6.80 4.28 16.91
C TYR A 202 -7.38 5.17 18.01
N ALA A 203 -8.71 5.36 18.06
CA ALA A 203 -9.35 6.02 19.19
C ALA A 203 -9.28 5.13 20.45
N TYR A 204 -9.37 3.81 20.28
CA TYR A 204 -9.11 2.86 21.36
C TYR A 204 -7.63 2.85 21.75
N ARG A 205 -6.70 2.97 20.77
CA ARG A 205 -5.28 3.10 21.09
C ARG A 205 -4.99 4.34 21.93
N HIS A 206 -5.60 5.48 21.59
CA HIS A 206 -5.51 6.69 22.40
C HIS A 206 -5.99 6.46 23.83
N TYR A 207 -7.13 5.77 24.02
CA TYR A 207 -7.61 5.39 25.34
C TYR A 207 -6.62 4.49 26.09
N GLN A 208 -6.03 3.49 25.44
CA GLN A 208 -5.02 2.62 26.06
C GLN A 208 -3.79 3.38 26.56
N LEU A 209 -3.41 4.47 25.88
CA LEU A 209 -2.24 5.29 26.23
C LEU A 209 -2.54 6.37 27.26
N SER A 210 -3.76 6.92 27.27
CA SER A 210 -4.10 8.10 28.09
C SER A 210 -5.13 7.86 29.19
N GLY A 211 -5.93 6.79 29.09
CA GLY A 211 -7.14 6.59 29.88
C GLY A 211 -8.32 7.50 29.49
N GLU A 212 -8.17 8.40 28.52
CA GLU A 212 -9.23 9.32 28.09
C GLU A 212 -10.29 8.58 27.26
N ARG A 213 -11.53 8.58 27.75
CA ARG A 213 -12.62 7.82 27.13
C ARG A 213 -13.28 8.51 25.93
N ARG A 214 -13.13 9.83 25.81
CA ARG A 214 -13.87 10.68 24.87
C ARG A 214 -13.88 10.13 23.44
N PHE A 215 -12.70 9.78 22.91
CA PHE A 215 -12.57 9.32 21.53
C PHE A 215 -12.99 7.86 21.34
N ALA A 216 -12.72 6.99 22.32
CA ALA A 216 -13.19 5.61 22.28
C ALA A 216 -14.73 5.52 22.36
N ASP A 217 -15.37 6.37 23.17
CA ASP A 217 -16.83 6.48 23.20
C ASP A 217 -17.39 7.05 21.88
N ALA A 218 -16.67 7.98 21.24
CA ALA A 218 -17.04 8.49 19.91
C ALA A 218 -16.94 7.41 18.81
N MET A 219 -15.91 6.54 18.88
CA MET A 219 -15.80 5.36 18.02
C MET A 219 -17.02 4.45 18.16
N LEU A 220 -17.47 4.14 19.39
CA LEU A 220 -18.66 3.32 19.60
C LEU A 220 -19.92 3.94 19.00
N ARG A 221 -20.15 5.26 19.23
CA ARG A 221 -21.29 5.98 18.65
C ARG A 221 -21.25 5.98 17.11
N LEU A 222 -20.08 6.10 16.52
CA LEU A 222 -19.91 6.02 15.06
C LEU A 222 -20.25 4.64 14.52
N LEU A 223 -19.74 3.58 15.17
CA LEU A 223 -20.00 2.20 14.78
C LEU A 223 -21.47 1.82 14.94
N ASP A 224 -22.10 2.16 16.06
CA ASP A 224 -23.52 1.86 16.29
C ASP A 224 -24.41 2.53 15.24
N ARG A 225 -24.14 3.80 14.92
CA ARG A 225 -24.85 4.49 13.82
C ARG A 225 -24.58 3.83 12.47
N THR A 226 -23.34 3.39 12.23
CA THR A 226 -22.99 2.72 10.97
C THR A 226 -23.71 1.39 10.84
N ILE A 227 -23.69 0.55 11.89
CA ILE A 227 -24.38 -0.75 11.93
C ILE A 227 -25.89 -0.57 11.76
N ALA A 228 -26.48 0.45 12.37
CA ALA A 228 -27.90 0.74 12.26
C ALA A 228 -28.30 1.29 10.89
N ALA A 229 -27.47 2.12 10.27
CA ALA A 229 -27.80 2.80 9.01
C ALA A 229 -27.42 2.00 7.75
N ARG A 230 -26.41 1.14 7.81
CA ARG A 230 -25.95 0.36 6.66
C ARG A 230 -26.86 -0.85 6.44
N PRO A 231 -27.46 -1.01 5.25
CA PRO A 231 -28.17 -2.23 4.95
C PRO A 231 -27.19 -3.38 4.80
N ARG A 232 -27.75 -4.58 4.87
CA ARG A 232 -26.98 -5.81 4.83
C ARG A 232 -27.04 -6.43 3.43
N THR A 233 -25.94 -7.04 3.01
CA THR A 233 -25.94 -7.94 1.85
C THR A 233 -26.79 -9.18 2.16
N ALA A 234 -27.09 -10.00 1.14
CA ALA A 234 -27.80 -11.27 1.35
C ALA A 234 -27.08 -12.20 2.35
N GLY A 235 -25.77 -12.07 2.51
CA GLY A 235 -24.97 -12.78 3.52
C GLY A 235 -24.94 -12.11 4.91
N GLY A 236 -25.78 -11.11 5.16
CA GLY A 236 -25.87 -10.44 6.46
C GLY A 236 -24.71 -9.50 6.79
N LEU A 237 -23.83 -9.18 5.84
CA LEU A 237 -22.72 -8.25 6.03
C LEU A 237 -23.14 -6.80 5.83
N LEU A 238 -22.54 -5.86 6.56
CA LEU A 238 -22.70 -4.43 6.28
C LEU A 238 -22.27 -4.13 4.84
N GLY A 239 -23.18 -3.65 4.00
CA GLY A 239 -22.93 -3.44 2.58
C GLY A 239 -21.90 -2.34 2.34
N GLY A 240 -20.79 -2.68 1.65
CA GLY A 240 -19.65 -1.80 1.38
C GLY A 240 -19.99 -0.49 0.67
N ALA A 241 -19.06 0.48 0.74
CA ALA A 241 -19.15 1.73 -0.02
C ALA A 241 -18.61 1.52 -1.44
N GLY A 242 -19.14 2.28 -2.40
CA GLY A 242 -18.51 2.40 -3.72
C GLY A 242 -19.29 1.82 -4.90
N PHE A 243 -20.59 1.56 -4.73
CA PHE A 243 -21.47 1.26 -5.85
C PHE A 243 -22.31 2.48 -6.24
N GLN A 244 -22.68 2.60 -7.52
CA GLN A 244 -23.72 3.56 -7.95
C GLN A 244 -25.05 3.35 -7.21
N ALA A 245 -25.23 2.16 -6.61
CA ALA A 245 -26.34 1.78 -5.74
C ALA A 245 -25.91 1.70 -4.26
N ASP A 246 -24.95 2.52 -3.81
CA ASP A 246 -24.75 2.69 -2.38
C ASP A 246 -26.11 3.08 -1.79
N PRO A 247 -26.56 2.37 -0.75
CA PRO A 247 -27.92 2.49 -0.21
C PRO A 247 -28.18 3.84 0.47
N LEU A 248 -27.13 4.62 0.73
CA LEU A 248 -27.20 6.00 1.19
C LEU A 248 -27.06 7.00 0.04
N GLY A 249 -27.16 6.54 -1.21
CA GLY A 249 -27.11 7.34 -2.43
C GLY A 249 -25.72 7.90 -2.76
N ARG A 250 -24.64 7.37 -2.17
CA ARG A 250 -23.30 7.96 -2.29
C ARG A 250 -22.53 7.39 -3.48
N GLN A 251 -22.12 8.26 -4.39
CA GLN A 251 -21.14 7.95 -5.43
C GLN A 251 -19.72 7.99 -4.85
N CYS A 252 -19.31 6.94 -4.13
CA CYS A 252 -17.93 6.80 -3.66
C CYS A 252 -17.07 6.08 -4.71
N SER A 253 -16.72 6.75 -5.81
CA SER A 253 -15.56 6.32 -6.59
C SER A 253 -14.34 7.12 -6.14
N PRO A 254 -13.23 6.49 -5.72
CA PRO A 254 -12.01 7.23 -5.42
C PRO A 254 -11.62 8.10 -6.62
N SER A 255 -11.20 9.33 -6.37
CA SER A 255 -10.58 10.18 -7.39
C SER A 255 -9.38 9.43 -8.00
N GLY A 256 -9.45 9.13 -9.31
CA GLY A 256 -8.41 8.37 -10.02
C GLY A 256 -8.73 6.88 -10.27
N ALA A 257 -9.81 6.34 -9.70
CA ALA A 257 -10.31 4.99 -10.02
C ALA A 257 -11.10 5.00 -11.35
N ARG A 258 -10.44 5.33 -12.48
CA ARG A 258 -11.07 5.18 -13.81
C ARG A 258 -11.54 3.73 -13.96
N GLY A 259 -12.84 3.49 -14.17
CA GLY A 259 -13.43 2.15 -14.37
C GLY A 259 -14.23 1.58 -13.20
N SER A 260 -14.12 2.12 -11.97
CA SER A 260 -14.92 1.66 -10.80
C SER A 260 -16.43 1.82 -10.99
N HIS A 261 -16.83 2.77 -11.84
CA HIS A 261 -18.23 3.06 -12.18
C HIS A 261 -18.92 1.97 -13.02
N LEU A 262 -18.19 0.94 -13.47
CA LEU A 262 -18.73 -0.14 -14.30
C LEU A 262 -19.29 -1.31 -13.47
N VAL A 263 -18.97 -1.38 -12.17
CA VAL A 263 -19.48 -2.44 -11.30
C VAL A 263 -20.72 -1.94 -10.56
N ARG A 264 -21.85 -2.64 -10.72
CA ARG A 264 -23.14 -2.32 -10.08
C ARG A 264 -23.61 -3.48 -9.21
N GLY A 265 -24.17 -3.16 -8.04
CA GLY A 265 -24.79 -4.12 -7.12
C GLY A 265 -24.07 -4.20 -5.76
N PRO A 266 -24.68 -4.81 -4.73
CA PRO A 266 -24.10 -4.88 -3.38
C PRO A 266 -22.96 -5.91 -3.35
N GLY A 267 -21.75 -5.47 -3.69
CA GLY A 267 -20.55 -6.29 -3.60
C GLY A 267 -19.87 -6.24 -2.23
N VAL A 268 -19.07 -7.26 -1.95
CA VAL A 268 -18.18 -7.34 -0.79
C VAL A 268 -16.76 -7.40 -1.32
N TYR A 269 -15.89 -6.51 -0.86
CA TYR A 269 -14.52 -6.38 -1.36
C TYR A 269 -13.52 -6.56 -0.22
N THR A 270 -12.29 -6.95 -0.56
CA THR A 270 -11.24 -7.32 0.41
C THR A 270 -10.91 -6.20 1.42
N GLU A 271 -11.01 -4.95 0.99
CA GLU A 271 -10.66 -3.74 1.77
C GLU A 271 -11.56 -3.55 2.98
N LEU A 272 -12.78 -4.09 2.94
CA LEU A 272 -13.70 -4.08 4.07
C LEU A 272 -13.04 -4.64 5.32
N LEU A 273 -12.19 -5.68 5.22
CA LEU A 273 -11.59 -6.27 6.41
C LEU A 273 -10.58 -5.34 7.08
N GLN A 274 -9.77 -4.61 6.31
CA GLN A 274 -8.88 -3.58 6.87
C GLN A 274 -9.67 -2.47 7.57
N PHE A 275 -10.77 -2.02 6.96
CA PHE A 275 -11.54 -0.90 7.47
C PHE A 275 -12.49 -1.27 8.61
N HIS A 276 -12.95 -2.52 8.68
CA HIS A 276 -13.93 -2.98 9.66
C HIS A 276 -13.30 -3.84 10.76
N GLY A 277 -12.44 -4.79 10.40
CA GLY A 277 -11.93 -5.80 11.32
C GLY A 277 -11.28 -5.15 12.54
N GLY A 278 -10.30 -4.27 12.31
CA GLY A 278 -9.58 -3.58 13.38
C GLY A 278 -10.46 -2.74 14.29
N VAL A 279 -11.37 -1.94 13.72
CA VAL A 279 -12.23 -1.04 14.51
C VAL A 279 -13.34 -1.78 15.26
N LEU A 280 -13.87 -2.87 14.70
CA LEU A 280 -14.84 -3.74 15.38
C LEU A 280 -14.16 -4.53 16.51
N ALA A 281 -12.94 -5.01 16.31
CA ALA A 281 -12.17 -5.65 17.36
C ALA A 281 -11.84 -4.67 18.50
N ALA A 282 -11.39 -3.46 18.16
CA ALA A 282 -11.15 -2.39 19.13
C ALA A 282 -12.42 -2.03 19.93
N ALA A 283 -13.58 -1.97 19.27
CA ALA A 283 -14.85 -1.72 19.93
C ALA A 283 -15.27 -2.86 20.85
N ALA A 284 -15.08 -4.13 20.45
CA ALA A 284 -15.33 -5.29 21.29
C ALA A 284 -14.43 -5.28 22.54
N ALA A 285 -13.12 -5.06 22.36
CA ALA A 285 -12.16 -4.99 23.45
C ALA A 285 -12.46 -3.84 24.42
N TYR A 286 -12.83 -2.66 23.91
CA TYR A 286 -13.12 -1.49 24.73
C TYR A 286 -14.44 -1.61 25.51
N SER A 287 -15.50 -2.10 24.85
CA SER A 287 -16.86 -2.09 25.42
C SER A 287 -17.27 -3.37 26.13
N GLY A 288 -16.65 -4.50 25.78
CA GLY A 288 -17.11 -5.84 26.18
C GLY A 288 -18.37 -6.32 25.46
N ASP A 289 -18.91 -5.57 24.48
CA ASP A 289 -20.11 -5.94 23.73
C ASP A 289 -19.75 -6.89 22.57
N GLU A 290 -20.17 -8.15 22.71
CA GLU A 290 -19.89 -9.23 21.75
C GLU A 290 -20.43 -8.96 20.34
N LYS A 291 -21.41 -8.04 20.18
CA LYS A 291 -21.97 -7.71 18.85
C LYS A 291 -20.89 -7.26 17.87
N TYR A 292 -19.87 -6.52 18.33
CA TYR A 292 -18.83 -6.01 17.45
C TYR A 292 -17.91 -7.13 16.96
N LEU A 293 -17.51 -8.04 17.85
CA LEU A 293 -16.71 -9.20 17.47
C LEU A 293 -17.51 -10.14 16.55
N HIS A 294 -18.81 -10.33 16.80
CA HIS A 294 -19.68 -11.09 15.90
C HIS A 294 -19.75 -10.49 14.49
N GLU A 295 -19.86 -9.16 14.35
CA GLU A 295 -19.81 -8.51 13.03
C GLU A 295 -18.44 -8.69 12.35
N ALA A 296 -17.33 -8.59 13.10
CA ALA A 296 -15.99 -8.80 12.56
C ALA A 296 -15.80 -10.25 12.07
N MET A 297 -16.16 -11.23 12.89
CA MET A 297 -16.03 -12.65 12.54
C MET A 297 -16.97 -13.08 11.41
N ARG A 298 -18.15 -12.45 11.29
CA ARG A 298 -19.02 -12.65 10.12
C ARG A 298 -18.32 -12.24 8.82
N LEU A 299 -17.62 -11.10 8.82
CA LEU A 299 -16.85 -10.64 7.66
C LEU A 299 -15.67 -11.56 7.35
N VAL A 300 -14.92 -11.99 8.38
CA VAL A 300 -13.81 -12.96 8.24
C VAL A 300 -14.28 -14.24 7.54
N ARG A 301 -15.35 -14.85 8.05
CA ARG A 301 -15.89 -16.12 7.53
C ARG A 301 -16.41 -15.97 6.11
N TYR A 302 -17.14 -14.89 5.83
CA TYR A 302 -17.65 -14.62 4.48
C TYR A 302 -16.53 -14.45 3.45
N LEU A 303 -15.50 -13.65 3.76
CA LEU A 303 -14.39 -13.44 2.84
C LEU A 303 -13.61 -14.75 2.62
N ARG A 304 -13.36 -15.50 3.69
CA ARG A 304 -12.71 -16.82 3.58
C ARG A 304 -13.49 -17.77 2.66
N GLU A 305 -14.81 -17.83 2.82
CA GLU A 305 -15.68 -18.73 2.05
C GLU A 305 -15.82 -18.32 0.58
N HIS A 306 -15.99 -17.03 0.31
CA HIS A 306 -16.41 -16.57 -1.02
C HIS A 306 -15.32 -15.89 -1.84
N HIS A 307 -14.22 -15.44 -1.24
CA HIS A 307 -13.12 -14.78 -1.95
C HIS A 307 -11.93 -15.70 -2.14
N CYS A 308 -11.64 -16.62 -1.21
CA CYS A 308 -10.44 -17.44 -1.30
C CYS A 308 -10.62 -18.56 -2.32
N ASP A 309 -9.71 -18.62 -3.29
CA ASP A 309 -9.67 -19.72 -4.25
C ASP A 309 -9.04 -20.96 -3.59
N PRO A 310 -9.78 -22.09 -3.50
CA PRO A 310 -9.25 -23.28 -2.86
C PRO A 310 -8.07 -23.93 -3.58
N GLN A 311 -7.80 -23.57 -4.85
CA GLN A 311 -6.73 -24.19 -5.63
C GLN A 311 -5.34 -23.62 -5.31
N ASP A 312 -5.25 -22.31 -5.08
CA ASP A 312 -3.98 -21.62 -4.83
C ASP A 312 -3.98 -20.79 -3.55
N HIS A 313 -5.08 -20.81 -2.79
CA HIS A 313 -5.26 -20.14 -1.51
C HIS A 313 -5.27 -18.60 -1.62
N LEU A 314 -5.36 -18.05 -2.83
CA LEU A 314 -5.30 -16.61 -3.07
C LEU A 314 -6.71 -16.00 -3.13
N PRO A 315 -6.92 -14.81 -2.56
CA PRO A 315 -8.24 -14.17 -2.56
C PRO A 315 -8.50 -13.40 -3.86
N TRP A 316 -9.70 -13.57 -4.41
CA TRP A 316 -10.27 -12.68 -5.40
C TRP A 316 -10.60 -11.32 -4.78
N HIS A 317 -10.47 -10.24 -5.54
CA HIS A 317 -10.63 -8.86 -5.03
C HIS A 317 -12.04 -8.57 -4.47
N PHE A 318 -13.09 -9.06 -5.12
CA PHE A 318 -14.46 -8.81 -4.65
C PHE A 318 -15.42 -9.91 -5.04
N THR A 319 -16.57 -9.94 -4.38
CA THR A 319 -17.72 -10.75 -4.76
C THR A 319 -18.89 -9.89 -5.19
N LEU A 320 -19.65 -10.37 -6.16
CA LEU A 320 -20.99 -9.90 -6.48
C LEU A 320 -21.95 -11.07 -6.27
N GLN A 321 -22.93 -10.90 -5.38
CA GLN A 321 -23.92 -11.96 -5.07
C GLN A 321 -23.25 -13.29 -4.67
N GLY A 322 -22.15 -13.24 -3.91
CA GLY A 322 -21.39 -14.42 -3.47
C GLY A 322 -20.47 -15.04 -4.51
N GLN A 323 -20.46 -14.53 -5.75
CA GLN A 323 -19.54 -15.00 -6.79
C GLN A 323 -18.27 -14.16 -6.79
N SER A 324 -17.10 -14.81 -6.69
CA SER A 324 -15.78 -14.19 -6.84
C SER A 324 -15.60 -13.51 -8.21
N ARG A 325 -15.02 -12.31 -8.20
CA ARG A 325 -14.82 -11.44 -9.37
C ARG A 325 -13.50 -10.67 -9.25
N GLY A 326 -13.07 -10.07 -10.35
CA GLY A 326 -11.87 -9.23 -10.40
C GLY A 326 -10.62 -10.05 -10.67
N SER A 327 -9.57 -9.87 -9.86
CA SER A 327 -8.30 -10.58 -10.00
C SER A 327 -7.70 -10.85 -8.61
N LYS A 328 -6.75 -11.78 -8.52
CA LYS A 328 -5.97 -12.07 -7.30
C LYS A 328 -4.95 -10.96 -7.03
N TRP A 329 -5.49 -9.79 -6.75
CA TRP A 329 -4.75 -8.54 -6.62
C TRP A 329 -3.94 -8.51 -5.33
N GLY A 330 -2.64 -8.25 -5.44
CA GLY A 330 -1.70 -8.30 -4.32
C GLY A 330 -2.08 -7.40 -3.17
N ARG A 331 -2.44 -6.13 -3.44
CA ARG A 331 -2.91 -5.24 -2.37
C ARG A 331 -4.31 -5.62 -1.85
N GLY A 332 -5.15 -6.26 -2.65
CA GLY A 332 -6.41 -6.85 -2.19
C GLY A 332 -6.17 -7.91 -1.10
N ALA A 333 -5.24 -8.83 -1.33
CA ALA A 333 -4.80 -9.79 -0.30
C ALA A 333 -4.18 -9.10 0.92
N ALA A 334 -3.41 -8.02 0.71
CA ALA A 334 -2.84 -7.22 1.78
C ALA A 334 -3.91 -6.58 2.68
N HIS A 335 -5.03 -6.13 2.12
CA HIS A 335 -6.12 -5.58 2.93
C HIS A 335 -6.78 -6.63 3.84
N ILE A 336 -6.91 -7.88 3.39
CA ILE A 336 -7.35 -8.97 4.25
C ILE A 336 -6.36 -9.15 5.41
N LEU A 337 -5.08 -9.32 5.10
CA LEU A 337 -4.05 -9.53 6.11
C LEU A 337 -3.95 -8.38 7.10
N TRP A 338 -4.02 -7.13 6.63
CA TRP A 338 -4.07 -5.96 7.49
C TRP A 338 -5.25 -5.98 8.45
N GLY A 339 -6.43 -6.41 8.00
CA GLY A 339 -7.60 -6.51 8.86
C GLY A 339 -7.45 -7.60 9.93
N LEU A 340 -6.97 -8.79 9.56
CA LEU A 340 -6.68 -9.88 10.51
C LEU A 340 -5.64 -9.45 11.54
N ASP A 341 -4.57 -8.82 11.07
CA ASP A 341 -3.51 -8.25 11.89
C ASP A 341 -4.04 -7.23 12.90
N LEU A 342 -4.87 -6.28 12.44
CA LEU A 342 -5.46 -5.27 13.32
C LEU A 342 -6.44 -5.87 14.34
N MET A 343 -7.21 -6.88 13.95
CA MET A 343 -8.10 -7.59 14.88
C MET A 343 -7.33 -8.19 16.04
N LEU A 344 -6.26 -8.94 15.73
CA LEU A 344 -5.42 -9.57 16.73
C LEU A 344 -4.64 -8.54 17.58
N ARG A 345 -4.31 -7.39 16.98
CA ARG A 345 -3.60 -6.31 17.68
C ARG A 345 -4.47 -5.59 18.69
N PHE A 346 -5.68 -5.23 18.30
CA PHE A 346 -6.60 -4.47 19.14
C PHE A 346 -7.41 -5.34 20.10
N PHE A 347 -7.51 -6.65 19.84
CA PHE A 347 -8.18 -7.58 20.75
C PHE A 347 -7.44 -8.92 20.87
N PRO A 348 -6.18 -8.95 21.34
CA PRO A 348 -5.39 -10.18 21.44
C PRO A 348 -6.03 -11.23 22.37
N GLU A 349 -6.76 -10.77 23.39
CA GLU A 349 -7.51 -11.57 24.36
C GLU A 349 -8.92 -11.97 23.90
N MET A 350 -9.26 -11.78 22.62
CA MET A 350 -10.50 -12.29 22.04
C MET A 350 -10.67 -13.80 22.33
N PRO A 351 -11.92 -14.33 22.32
CA PRO A 351 -12.19 -15.75 22.52
C PRO A 351 -11.28 -16.65 21.68
N ALA A 352 -10.69 -17.68 22.30
CA ALA A 352 -9.65 -18.50 21.70
C ALA A 352 -10.04 -19.08 20.33
N ALA A 353 -11.27 -19.57 20.20
CA ALA A 353 -11.79 -20.09 18.93
C ALA A 353 -11.80 -19.02 17.81
N CYS A 354 -12.16 -17.77 18.12
CA CYS A 354 -12.12 -16.67 17.14
C CYS A 354 -10.67 -16.36 16.73
N ARG A 355 -9.75 -16.33 17.70
CA ARG A 355 -8.32 -16.12 17.44
C ARG A 355 -7.75 -17.24 16.56
N GLU A 356 -8.08 -18.49 16.85
CA GLU A 356 -7.65 -19.65 16.06
C GLU A 356 -8.19 -19.60 14.62
N GLU A 357 -9.45 -19.21 14.42
CA GLU A 357 -10.02 -19.02 13.09
C GLU A 357 -9.29 -17.94 12.27
N VAL A 358 -8.97 -16.81 12.91
CA VAL A 358 -8.22 -15.70 12.29
C VAL A 358 -6.80 -16.15 11.93
N LEU A 359 -6.10 -16.80 12.85
CA LEU A 359 -4.74 -17.31 12.62
C LEU A 359 -4.69 -18.41 11.56
N ALA A 360 -5.66 -19.33 11.57
CA ALA A 360 -5.75 -20.39 10.56
C ALA A 360 -5.96 -19.81 9.15
N TRP A 361 -6.73 -18.72 9.02
CA TRP A 361 -6.89 -18.07 7.73
C TRP A 361 -5.65 -17.28 7.30
N ALA A 362 -4.98 -16.60 8.24
CA ALA A 362 -3.70 -15.97 7.96
C ALA A 362 -2.66 -17.00 7.48
N ASP A 363 -2.58 -18.17 8.14
CA ASP A 363 -1.68 -19.24 7.73
C ASP A 363 -2.05 -19.81 6.35
N TYR A 364 -3.34 -19.99 6.07
CA TYR A 364 -3.83 -20.44 4.76
C TYR A 364 -3.44 -19.50 3.61
N LEU A 365 -3.61 -18.18 3.79
CA LEU A 365 -3.15 -17.16 2.84
C LEU A 365 -1.63 -17.21 2.68
N GLY A 366 -0.89 -17.46 3.77
CA GLY A 366 0.56 -17.53 3.78
C GLY A 366 1.11 -18.63 2.89
N GLU A 367 0.43 -19.77 2.81
CA GLU A 367 0.79 -20.86 1.92
C GLU A 367 0.67 -20.47 0.44
N GLY A 368 -0.42 -19.78 0.05
CA GLY A 368 -0.59 -19.26 -1.31
C GLY A 368 0.47 -18.21 -1.66
N LEU A 369 0.75 -17.30 -0.73
CA LEU A 369 1.78 -16.27 -0.91
C LEU A 369 3.18 -16.85 -1.02
N LEU A 370 3.49 -17.90 -0.25
CA LEU A 370 4.76 -18.61 -0.34
C LEU A 370 4.95 -19.25 -1.72
N ALA A 371 3.88 -19.82 -2.29
CA ALA A 371 3.91 -20.47 -3.60
C ALA A 371 4.10 -19.49 -4.77
N CYS A 372 3.64 -18.24 -4.63
CA CYS A 372 3.68 -17.24 -5.71
C CYS A 372 4.75 -16.14 -5.54
N GLN A 373 5.60 -16.21 -4.50
CA GLN A 373 6.68 -15.24 -4.32
C GLN A 373 7.67 -15.27 -5.50
N ARG A 374 7.99 -14.09 -6.04
CA ARG A 374 8.94 -13.94 -7.15
C ARG A 374 10.35 -14.39 -6.74
N PRO A 375 11.21 -14.76 -7.70
CA PRO A 375 12.63 -15.06 -7.44
C PRO A 375 13.39 -13.92 -6.74
N ASP A 376 13.07 -12.66 -7.03
CA ASP A 376 13.69 -11.48 -6.42
C ASP A 376 13.21 -11.17 -5.00
N GLY A 377 12.14 -11.84 -4.52
CA GLY A 377 11.59 -11.68 -3.17
C GLY A 377 10.35 -10.78 -3.08
N LEU A 378 9.98 -10.06 -4.14
CA LEU A 378 8.72 -9.30 -4.20
C LEU A 378 7.54 -10.20 -4.56
N TRP A 379 6.33 -9.64 -4.50
CA TRP A 379 5.15 -10.23 -5.15
C TRP A 379 4.74 -9.41 -6.36
N HIS A 380 3.99 -10.06 -7.25
CA HIS A 380 3.37 -9.42 -8.39
C HIS A 380 2.10 -8.64 -7.98
N ASN A 381 1.78 -7.57 -8.70
CA ASN A 381 0.54 -6.81 -8.52
C ASN A 381 -0.68 -7.73 -8.70
N ILE A 382 -0.60 -8.71 -9.60
CA ILE A 382 -1.54 -9.82 -9.66
C ILE A 382 -0.77 -11.11 -9.32
N LEU A 383 -1.13 -11.70 -8.18
CA LEU A 383 -0.32 -12.69 -7.48
C LEU A 383 -0.08 -13.97 -8.30
N ASP A 384 -1.06 -14.41 -9.06
CA ASP A 384 -1.00 -15.59 -9.93
C ASP A 384 -0.53 -15.29 -11.36
N GLN A 385 -0.26 -14.02 -11.70
CA GLN A 385 0.08 -13.60 -13.06
C GLN A 385 1.49 -13.00 -13.14
N LYS A 386 2.44 -13.82 -13.59
CA LYS A 386 3.87 -13.47 -13.72
C LYS A 386 4.16 -12.29 -14.66
N ALA A 387 3.24 -11.98 -15.58
CA ALA A 387 3.37 -10.86 -16.50
C ALA A 387 3.05 -9.50 -15.84
N SER A 388 2.40 -9.48 -14.67
CA SER A 388 2.10 -8.23 -13.98
C SER A 388 3.34 -7.65 -13.29
N ALA A 389 3.38 -6.33 -13.08
CA ALA A 389 4.51 -5.66 -12.45
C ALA A 389 4.74 -6.17 -11.00
N PRO A 390 5.98 -6.15 -10.48
CA PRO A 390 6.22 -6.30 -9.05
C PRO A 390 5.51 -5.20 -8.26
N GLU A 391 5.12 -5.48 -7.02
CA GLU A 391 4.31 -4.55 -6.22
C GLU A 391 4.79 -4.50 -4.77
N THR A 392 5.18 -3.32 -4.33
CA THR A 392 5.84 -3.14 -3.02
C THR A 392 4.86 -2.90 -1.89
N SER A 393 3.66 -2.36 -2.14
CA SER A 393 2.69 -2.11 -1.06
C SER A 393 2.18 -3.41 -0.42
N CYS A 394 1.87 -4.43 -1.21
CA CYS A 394 1.50 -5.75 -0.73
C CYS A 394 2.68 -6.47 -0.10
N THR A 395 3.88 -6.34 -0.70
CA THR A 395 5.11 -6.93 -0.15
C THR A 395 5.40 -6.40 1.26
N MET A 396 5.26 -5.09 1.48
CA MET A 396 5.42 -4.50 2.82
C MET A 396 4.39 -5.04 3.82
N CYS A 397 3.12 -5.17 3.41
CA CYS A 397 2.10 -5.78 4.26
C CYS A 397 2.45 -7.21 4.63
N PHE A 398 2.80 -8.05 3.65
CA PHE A 398 3.13 -9.44 3.91
C PHE A 398 4.36 -9.54 4.82
N LEU A 399 5.40 -8.73 4.58
CA LEU A 399 6.56 -8.69 5.46
C LEU A 399 6.18 -8.28 6.89
N ALA A 400 5.43 -7.18 7.05
CA ALA A 400 5.01 -6.67 8.35
C ALA A 400 4.17 -7.68 9.13
N VAL A 401 3.06 -8.13 8.54
CA VAL A 401 2.08 -8.99 9.20
C VAL A 401 2.73 -10.31 9.60
N TYR A 402 3.33 -11.03 8.66
CA TYR A 402 3.91 -12.33 9.00
C TYR A 402 5.13 -12.22 9.92
N SER A 403 5.95 -11.17 9.81
CA SER A 403 7.05 -10.98 10.78
C SER A 403 6.50 -10.80 12.19
N ARG A 404 5.43 -10.01 12.34
CA ARG A 404 4.78 -9.81 13.64
C ARG A 404 4.10 -11.08 14.17
N LEU A 405 3.38 -11.82 13.33
CA LEU A 405 2.78 -13.12 13.70
C LEU A 405 3.85 -14.11 14.20
N LEU A 406 5.04 -14.11 13.59
CA LEU A 406 6.17 -14.92 13.99
C LEU A 406 6.82 -14.41 15.29
N ASN A 407 7.05 -13.10 15.41
CA ASN A 407 7.59 -12.45 16.61
C ASN A 407 6.72 -12.71 17.85
N GLN A 408 5.41 -12.75 17.68
CA GLN A 408 4.43 -13.02 18.74
C GLN A 408 4.23 -14.52 19.02
N GLY A 409 4.90 -15.41 18.27
CA GLY A 409 4.78 -16.85 18.42
C GLY A 409 3.43 -17.41 17.99
N TRP A 410 2.63 -16.66 17.23
CA TRP A 410 1.33 -17.12 16.73
C TRP A 410 1.46 -18.04 15.51
N LEU A 411 2.55 -17.93 14.75
CA LEU A 411 2.91 -18.85 13.68
C LEU A 411 4.36 -19.33 13.84
N PRO A 412 4.68 -20.57 13.41
CA PRO A 412 6.02 -21.13 13.58
C PRO A 412 7.05 -20.43 12.68
N VAL A 413 8.12 -19.91 13.29
CA VAL A 413 9.19 -19.17 12.61
C VAL A 413 9.73 -19.88 11.36
N PRO A 414 10.08 -21.19 11.39
CA PRO A 414 10.68 -21.85 10.23
C PRO A 414 9.81 -21.83 8.96
N LYS A 415 8.48 -21.75 9.08
CA LYS A 415 7.55 -21.85 7.93
C LYS A 415 7.73 -20.70 6.94
N TYR A 416 7.85 -19.47 7.46
CA TYR A 416 7.88 -18.26 6.62
C TYR A 416 9.21 -17.50 6.67
N ARG A 417 10.17 -17.90 7.51
CA ARG A 417 11.46 -17.18 7.69
C ARG A 417 12.17 -16.85 6.37
N SER A 418 12.27 -17.82 5.46
CA SER A 418 12.96 -17.63 4.18
C SER A 418 12.23 -16.66 3.25
N MET A 419 10.90 -16.78 3.17
CA MET A 419 10.02 -15.89 2.40
C MET A 419 10.17 -14.44 2.85
N LEU A 420 10.12 -14.21 4.17
CA LEU A 420 10.21 -12.88 4.77
C LEU A 420 11.61 -12.27 4.62
N ARG A 421 12.68 -13.06 4.75
CA ARG A 421 14.05 -12.55 4.54
C ARG A 421 14.23 -12.03 3.12
N ARG A 422 13.77 -12.79 2.12
CA ARG A 422 13.83 -12.38 0.72
C ARG A 422 13.00 -11.13 0.44
N ALA A 423 11.81 -11.04 1.05
CA ALA A 423 10.95 -9.86 0.94
C ALA A 423 11.59 -8.60 1.54
N GLY A 424 12.21 -8.71 2.73
CA GLY A 424 12.94 -7.61 3.37
C GLY A 424 14.09 -7.10 2.51
N GLN A 425 14.95 -8.01 2.05
CA GLN A 425 16.06 -7.67 1.14
C GLN A 425 15.56 -7.02 -0.15
N ALA A 426 14.42 -7.46 -0.68
CA ALA A 426 13.84 -6.89 -1.88
C ALA A 426 13.31 -5.47 -1.65
N LEU A 427 12.60 -5.22 -0.55
CA LEU A 427 12.10 -3.90 -0.20
C LEU A 427 13.22 -2.89 0.03
N LEU A 428 14.35 -3.31 0.62
CA LEU A 428 15.49 -2.44 0.87
C LEU A 428 16.16 -1.98 -0.45
N ARG A 429 16.15 -2.83 -1.49
CA ARG A 429 16.54 -2.42 -2.85
C ARG A 429 15.57 -1.42 -3.47
N MET A 430 14.28 -1.50 -3.13
CA MET A 430 13.24 -0.60 -3.65
C MET A 430 13.08 0.69 -2.83
N CYS A 431 13.81 0.82 -1.72
CA CYS A 431 13.67 1.91 -0.75
C CYS A 431 14.70 3.02 -0.99
N TYR A 432 14.25 4.28 -0.90
CA TYR A 432 15.09 5.47 -0.92
C TYR A 432 14.45 6.57 -0.04
N ARG A 433 15.21 7.13 0.91
CA ARG A 433 14.76 8.21 1.83
C ARG A 433 13.35 8.01 2.42
N GLY A 434 13.07 6.82 2.96
CA GLY A 434 11.77 6.49 3.57
C GLY A 434 10.61 6.30 2.59
N GLY A 435 10.86 6.37 1.29
CA GLY A 435 9.90 6.00 0.24
C GLY A 435 10.31 4.74 -0.51
N PHE A 436 9.40 4.23 -1.33
CA PHE A 436 9.58 2.98 -2.07
C PHE A 436 8.99 3.07 -3.49
N ALA A 437 9.68 2.47 -4.45
CA ALA A 437 9.22 2.34 -5.85
C ALA A 437 8.22 1.18 -6.01
N GLU A 438 7.62 1.01 -7.19
CA GLU A 438 6.65 -0.05 -7.51
C GLU A 438 5.37 -0.08 -6.66
N ASN A 439 4.94 1.06 -6.13
CA ASN A 439 3.67 1.17 -5.44
C ASN A 439 2.52 1.28 -6.45
N CYS A 440 1.69 0.26 -6.58
CA CYS A 440 0.50 0.31 -7.43
C CYS A 440 -0.45 1.44 -6.97
N SER A 441 -0.90 2.28 -7.89
CA SER A 441 -1.82 3.39 -7.62
C SER A 441 -3.17 2.92 -7.09
N GLY A 442 -3.94 3.83 -6.48
CA GLY A 442 -5.31 3.54 -6.01
C GLY A 442 -6.11 2.80 -7.07
N THR A 443 -6.66 1.64 -6.73
CA THR A 443 -7.27 0.69 -7.68
C THR A 443 -8.69 0.42 -7.21
N GLY A 444 -9.65 0.60 -8.11
CA GLY A 444 -11.06 0.39 -7.83
C GLY A 444 -11.55 -0.98 -8.30
N PHE A 445 -12.85 -1.18 -8.25
CA PHE A 445 -13.47 -2.43 -8.69
C PHE A 445 -13.53 -2.51 -10.21
N ALA A 446 -12.93 -3.55 -10.79
CA ALA A 446 -13.11 -3.85 -12.20
C ALA A 446 -13.34 -5.35 -12.42
N LEU A 447 -14.25 -5.66 -13.34
CA LEU A 447 -14.44 -7.02 -13.86
C LEU A 447 -13.33 -7.42 -14.84
N ASN A 448 -12.72 -6.44 -15.50
CA ASN A 448 -11.68 -6.68 -16.49
C ASN A 448 -10.32 -6.89 -15.82
N HIS A 449 -9.67 -8.01 -16.09
CA HIS A 449 -8.31 -8.31 -15.61
C HIS A 449 -7.27 -7.28 -16.08
N ASP A 450 -7.38 -6.81 -17.32
CA ASP A 450 -6.45 -5.82 -17.90
C ASP A 450 -6.43 -4.51 -17.12
N TYR A 451 -7.53 -4.16 -16.46
CA TYR A 451 -7.59 -2.99 -15.59
C TYR A 451 -6.53 -3.04 -14.48
N TYR A 452 -6.36 -4.22 -13.86
CA TYR A 452 -5.40 -4.41 -12.78
C TYR A 452 -3.97 -4.47 -13.30
N ILE A 453 -3.73 -5.16 -14.42
CA ILE A 453 -2.40 -5.25 -15.04
C ILE A 453 -1.89 -3.85 -15.42
N ARG A 454 -2.75 -3.00 -15.97
CA ARG A 454 -2.38 -1.67 -16.50
C ARG A 454 -2.41 -0.57 -15.44
N ARG A 455 -2.51 -0.89 -14.14
CA ARG A 455 -2.46 0.14 -13.10
C ARG A 455 -1.09 0.81 -13.09
N PRO A 456 -1.02 2.14 -12.94
CA PRO A 456 0.26 2.82 -12.83
C PRO A 456 0.93 2.55 -11.49
N HIS A 457 2.24 2.33 -11.51
CA HIS A 457 3.07 2.14 -10.33
C HIS A 457 3.92 3.39 -10.09
N ASN A 458 4.03 3.82 -8.83
CA ASN A 458 4.68 5.07 -8.44
C ASN A 458 5.72 4.86 -7.35
N PHE A 459 6.55 5.88 -7.13
CA PHE A 459 7.30 6.05 -5.90
C PHE A 459 6.43 6.69 -4.81
N ARG A 460 6.52 6.19 -3.57
CA ARG A 460 5.63 6.63 -2.49
C ARG A 460 6.28 6.58 -1.12
N LEU A 461 5.94 7.55 -0.26
CA LEU A 461 6.19 7.48 1.18
C LEU A 461 4.93 6.98 1.90
N SER A 462 5.12 6.10 2.89
CA SER A 462 4.01 5.56 3.70
C SER A 462 4.55 4.97 5.00
N GLY A 463 3.78 5.10 6.09
CA GLY A 463 4.09 4.43 7.36
C GLY A 463 4.19 2.90 7.28
N GLN A 464 3.66 2.26 6.23
CA GLN A 464 3.81 0.81 6.03
C GLN A 464 5.27 0.35 5.98
N LEU A 465 6.16 1.19 5.42
CA LEU A 465 7.58 0.86 5.30
C LEU A 465 8.21 0.67 6.68
N ALA A 466 7.95 1.58 7.60
CA ALA A 466 8.47 1.49 8.96
C ALA A 466 8.01 0.22 9.66
N LEU A 467 6.71 -0.09 9.58
CA LEU A 467 6.17 -1.29 10.19
C LEU A 467 6.78 -2.58 9.59
N ALA A 468 6.96 -2.62 8.27
CA ALA A 468 7.56 -3.76 7.59
C ALA A 468 9.03 -3.98 8.01
N LEU A 469 9.83 -2.91 8.02
CA LEU A 469 11.25 -3.00 8.33
C LEU A 469 11.51 -3.27 9.82
N VAL A 470 10.76 -2.62 10.73
CA VAL A 470 10.92 -2.84 12.18
C VAL A 470 10.52 -4.26 12.58
N GLU A 471 9.40 -4.78 12.10
CA GLU A 471 8.99 -6.15 12.44
C GLU A 471 9.93 -7.20 11.86
N ALA A 472 10.45 -6.96 10.65
CA ALA A 472 11.47 -7.83 10.05
C ALA A 472 12.78 -7.78 10.86
N ASP A 473 13.26 -6.59 11.23
CA ASP A 473 14.46 -6.41 12.03
C ASP A 473 14.36 -7.12 13.39
N ARG A 474 13.22 -7.02 14.07
CA ARG A 474 12.91 -7.77 15.31
C ARG A 474 12.99 -9.29 15.11
N LEU A 475 12.55 -9.80 13.96
CA LEU A 475 12.52 -11.25 13.68
C LEU A 475 13.89 -11.84 13.32
N PHE A 476 14.69 -11.08 12.57
CA PHE A 476 15.98 -11.56 12.06
C PHE A 476 17.15 -11.21 12.98
N GLY A 477 17.05 -10.09 13.70
CA GLY A 477 18.11 -9.55 14.54
C GLY A 477 19.33 -9.09 13.74
N ALA A 478 20.36 -8.65 14.44
CA ALA A 478 21.59 -8.14 13.84
C ALA A 478 22.59 -9.24 13.41
N ASN A 479 22.31 -10.53 13.60
CA ASN A 479 23.30 -11.58 13.35
C ASN A 479 22.73 -12.94 12.88
N PRO A 480 22.90 -13.31 11.59
CA PRO A 480 23.43 -12.46 10.52
C PRO A 480 22.45 -11.29 10.26
N PRO A 481 22.95 -10.07 9.98
CA PRO A 481 22.09 -8.99 9.55
C PRO A 481 21.37 -9.37 8.25
N TRP A 482 20.22 -8.73 8.00
CA TRP A 482 19.28 -9.04 6.93
C TRP A 482 19.90 -9.08 5.53
#